data_AF-H1UVS8-F1
#
_entry.id   AF-H1UVS8-F1
#
_cell.length_a   1.000
_cell.length_b   1.000
_cell.length_c   1.000
_cell.angle_alpha   90.00
_cell.angle_beta   90.00
_cell.angle_gamma   90.00
#
_symmetry.space_group_name_H-M   'P 1'
#
loop_
_entity.id
_entity.type
_entity.pdbx_description
1 polymer ?
#
loop_
_entity_poly.entity_id
_entity_poly.type
_entity_poly.pdbx_seq_one_letter_code
_entity_poly.pdbx_strand_id
1 'polypeptide(L)'
;MKMKVFPRDPWRKAACLFSAAAFSTFAVNLAFTLWATRWQGETVDDGIGVVFEGGCSDIKRLNTAVHVVINILSTVLLAGSNYCMQCAIAPTRSEIDRAHARRKWLDIGVPSIRNFGKIKLEKKALWLLLSLSFFPLHLLYNSVMFASTSVNIYKVFIVKEQFILEENRALIQNRSEPLAQMYEGFKTGILKPIVASECLKAYGTPFQSSRGNLLLATNEPDIIDIYPKTRLPSDSFSYYHYEQGYTASLRMREDGQLDQPFEWICLNDDERICEELIPKIREAPQDWRPYEMTVTQFYSQEMEEHCRLLFSVTICWTVTGLNLLKGILMLFVAFRGGDSPILTIGDAVASFLEIPDNFTKAMSLKPKKPFTEE
;
A
#
# COMPACT_ATOMS: atom_id res chain seq x y z
N MET A 1 -16.34 -5.80 50.82
CA MET A 1 -16.68 -4.71 49.87
C MET A 1 -16.41 -5.22 48.45
N LYS A 2 -17.43 -5.67 47.72
CA LYS A 2 -17.25 -6.17 46.34
C LYS A 2 -17.03 -4.97 45.41
N MET A 3 -15.80 -4.71 44.99
CA MET A 3 -15.53 -3.84 43.83
C MET A 3 -16.29 -4.41 42.64
N LYS A 4 -17.38 -3.75 42.24
CA LYS A 4 -18.09 -4.12 41.01
C LYS A 4 -17.23 -3.64 39.85
N VAL A 5 -16.54 -4.58 39.22
CA VAL A 5 -15.59 -4.34 38.11
C VAL A 5 -16.28 -3.74 36.87
N PHE A 6 -17.59 -3.94 36.71
CA PHE A 6 -18.34 -3.46 35.56
C PHE A 6 -19.29 -2.29 35.86
N PRO A 7 -19.30 -1.25 35.00
CA PRO A 7 -20.26 -0.14 35.10
C PRO A 7 -21.71 -0.62 34.93
N ARG A 8 -22.64 0.00 35.66
CA ARG A 8 -24.07 -0.28 35.51
C ARG A 8 -24.71 0.50 34.36
N ASP A 9 -24.25 1.73 34.13
CA ASP A 9 -24.80 2.64 33.13
C ASP A 9 -24.60 2.09 31.71
N PRO A 10 -25.63 2.10 30.84
CA PRO A 10 -25.54 1.59 29.47
C PRO A 10 -24.40 2.21 28.67
N TRP A 11 -24.18 3.53 28.82
CA TRP A 11 -23.16 4.23 28.06
C TRP A 11 -21.73 3.84 28.46
N ARG A 12 -21.52 3.60 29.75
CA ARG A 12 -20.23 3.12 30.27
C ARG A 12 -19.95 1.69 29.81
N LYS A 13 -20.97 0.83 29.76
CA LYS A 13 -20.83 -0.53 29.22
C LYS A 13 -20.41 -0.50 27.75
N ALA A 14 -21.02 0.36 26.93
CA ALA A 14 -20.62 0.53 25.54
C ALA A 14 -19.17 1.00 25.41
N ALA A 15 -18.75 2.00 26.21
CA ALA A 15 -17.36 2.45 26.26
C ALA A 15 -16.39 1.33 26.71
N CYS A 16 -16.76 0.50 27.68
CA CYS A 16 -15.99 -0.69 28.07
C CYS A 16 -15.84 -1.70 26.92
N LEU A 17 -16.91 -1.96 26.17
CA LEU A 17 -16.86 -2.89 25.02
C LEU A 17 -15.92 -2.36 23.93
N PHE A 18 -15.99 -1.08 23.59
CA PHE A 18 -15.07 -0.47 22.63
C PHE A 18 -13.63 -0.44 23.13
N SER A 19 -13.42 -0.20 24.43
CA SER A 19 -12.10 -0.31 25.06
C SER A 19 -11.55 -1.75 24.98
N ALA A 20 -12.38 -2.76 25.25
CA ALA A 20 -11.99 -4.16 25.13
C ALA A 20 -11.64 -4.54 23.68
N ALA A 21 -12.41 -4.06 22.70
CA ALA A 21 -12.08 -4.22 21.29
C ALA A 21 -10.73 -3.57 20.94
N ALA A 22 -10.48 -2.34 21.41
CA ALA A 22 -9.21 -1.64 21.20
C ALA A 22 -8.02 -2.36 21.83
N PHE A 23 -8.16 -2.87 23.05
CA PHE A 23 -7.12 -3.68 23.69
C PHE A 23 -6.90 -5.03 23.00
N SER A 24 -7.96 -5.64 22.47
CA SER A 24 -7.85 -6.88 21.68
C SER A 24 -7.06 -6.63 20.39
N THR A 25 -7.39 -5.56 19.65
CA THR A 25 -6.63 -5.17 18.46
C THR A 25 -5.19 -4.80 18.79
N PHE A 26 -4.96 -4.09 19.90
CA PHE A 26 -3.61 -3.82 20.42
C PHE A 26 -2.85 -5.11 20.70
N ALA A 27 -3.44 -6.10 21.36
CA ALA A 27 -2.77 -7.36 21.69
C ALA A 27 -2.39 -8.15 20.42
N VAL A 28 -3.29 -8.22 19.43
CA VAL A 28 -3.01 -8.87 18.14
C VAL A 28 -1.89 -8.13 17.39
N ASN A 29 -1.97 -6.80 17.30
CA ASN A 29 -0.95 -6.00 16.64
C ASN A 29 0.39 -6.05 17.37
N LEU A 30 0.39 -6.08 18.70
CA LEU A 30 1.61 -6.21 19.50
C LEU A 30 2.24 -7.59 19.28
N ALA A 31 1.46 -8.66 19.30
CA ALA A 31 1.95 -10.00 19.02
C ALA A 31 2.59 -10.07 17.62
N PHE A 32 1.90 -9.53 16.61
CA PHE A 32 2.44 -9.43 15.26
C PHE A 32 3.71 -8.56 15.20
N THR A 33 3.71 -7.38 15.83
CA THR A 33 4.85 -6.45 15.85
C THR A 33 6.07 -7.06 16.54
N LEU A 34 5.87 -7.80 17.63
CA LEU A 34 6.94 -8.49 18.34
C LEU A 34 7.50 -9.66 17.51
N TRP A 35 6.64 -10.40 16.81
CA TRP A 35 7.06 -11.42 15.86
C TRP A 35 7.86 -10.78 14.71
N ALA A 36 7.32 -9.74 14.08
CA ALA A 36 7.92 -8.95 13.01
C ALA A 36 9.29 -8.36 13.38
N THR A 37 9.44 -7.85 14.61
CA THR A 37 10.70 -7.26 15.09
C THR A 37 11.75 -8.34 15.39
N ARG A 38 11.33 -9.55 15.78
CA ARG A 38 12.23 -10.68 16.03
C ARG A 38 12.48 -11.53 14.79
N TRP A 39 11.79 -11.25 13.70
CA TRP A 39 11.94 -11.98 12.46
C TRP A 39 13.33 -11.74 11.88
N GLN A 40 14.07 -12.82 11.70
CA GLN A 40 15.42 -12.82 11.10
C GLN A 40 15.39 -13.26 9.62
N GLY A 41 14.22 -13.35 8.99
CA GLY A 41 14.12 -13.74 7.57
C GLY A 41 14.57 -12.63 6.63
N GLU A 42 14.48 -12.89 5.32
CA GLU A 42 14.88 -11.92 4.28
C GLU A 42 14.20 -10.56 4.50
N THR A 43 15.00 -9.54 4.81
CA THR A 43 14.58 -8.13 4.81
C THR A 43 14.88 -7.53 3.45
N VAL A 44 13.88 -6.91 2.83
CA VAL A 44 14.06 -6.24 1.53
C VAL A 44 14.83 -4.92 1.72
N ASP A 45 14.58 -4.24 2.83
CA ASP A 45 15.20 -2.98 3.22
C ASP A 45 15.07 -2.81 4.75
N ASP A 46 15.77 -1.83 5.33
CA ASP A 46 15.71 -1.52 6.76
C ASP A 46 14.26 -1.23 7.19
N GLY A 47 13.69 -2.17 7.97
CA GLY A 47 12.32 -2.06 8.48
C GLY A 47 11.22 -2.61 7.58
N ILE A 48 11.55 -3.25 6.45
CA ILE A 48 10.60 -3.99 5.60
C ILE A 48 10.92 -5.49 5.60
N GLY A 49 10.00 -6.28 6.15
CA GLY A 49 10.13 -7.74 6.24
C GLY A 49 9.17 -8.48 5.31
N VAL A 50 9.54 -9.71 4.95
CA VAL A 50 8.68 -10.63 4.18
C VAL A 50 7.84 -11.49 5.13
N VAL A 51 6.50 -11.43 4.99
CA VAL A 51 5.55 -12.31 5.69
C VAL A 51 5.48 -13.67 5.02
N PHE A 52 5.31 -13.67 3.70
CA PHE A 52 5.10 -14.87 2.89
C PHE A 52 5.56 -14.60 1.46
N GLU A 53 6.13 -15.62 0.82
CA GLU A 53 6.55 -15.61 -0.58
C GLU A 53 5.94 -16.81 -1.29
N GLY A 54 5.42 -16.60 -2.49
CA GLY A 54 4.77 -17.64 -3.27
C GLY A 54 4.15 -17.12 -4.56
N GLY A 55 3.20 -17.87 -5.11
CA GLY A 55 2.52 -17.50 -6.34
C GLY A 55 1.69 -16.22 -6.19
N CYS A 56 1.70 -15.38 -7.22
CA CYS A 56 1.03 -14.07 -7.20
C CYS A 56 -0.48 -14.14 -6.98
N SER A 57 -1.15 -15.23 -7.39
CA SER A 57 -2.58 -15.45 -7.10
C SER A 57 -2.85 -15.63 -5.60
N ASP A 58 -2.01 -16.40 -4.91
CA ASP A 58 -2.15 -16.68 -3.49
C ASP A 58 -1.83 -15.45 -2.65
N ILE A 59 -0.74 -14.75 -2.99
CA ILE A 59 -0.36 -13.49 -2.36
C ILE A 59 -1.46 -12.45 -2.53
N LYS A 60 -2.06 -12.34 -3.73
CA LYS A 60 -3.18 -11.43 -3.97
C LYS A 60 -4.38 -11.75 -3.09
N ARG A 61 -4.77 -13.03 -2.98
CA ARG A 61 -5.88 -13.47 -2.10
C ARG A 61 -5.59 -13.17 -0.64
N LEU A 62 -4.38 -13.48 -0.17
CA LEU A 62 -3.96 -13.24 1.20
C LEU A 62 -3.93 -11.74 1.52
N ASN A 63 -3.36 -10.93 0.64
CA ASN A 63 -3.33 -9.47 0.78
C ASN A 63 -4.75 -8.90 0.87
N THR A 64 -5.66 -9.32 -0.01
CA THR A 64 -7.07 -8.91 0.06
C THR A 64 -7.72 -9.32 1.38
N ALA A 65 -7.54 -10.56 1.83
CA ALA A 65 -8.12 -11.05 3.09
C ALA A 65 -7.63 -10.24 4.30
N VAL A 66 -6.33 -9.96 4.37
CA VAL A 66 -5.71 -9.13 5.41
C VAL A 66 -6.31 -7.72 5.42
N HIS A 67 -6.42 -7.06 4.25
CA HIS A 67 -7.01 -5.71 4.18
C HIS A 67 -8.49 -5.67 4.57
N VAL A 68 -9.26 -6.73 4.29
CA VAL A 68 -10.65 -6.84 4.78
C VAL A 68 -10.68 -6.83 6.32
N VAL A 69 -9.82 -7.62 6.97
CA VAL A 69 -9.72 -7.66 8.44
C VAL A 69 -9.30 -6.30 8.99
N ILE A 70 -8.27 -5.68 8.42
CA ILE A 70 -7.78 -4.35 8.81
C ILE A 70 -8.90 -3.31 8.73
N ASN A 71 -9.68 -3.31 7.65
CA ASN A 71 -10.77 -2.35 7.48
C ASN A 71 -11.91 -2.58 8.48
N ILE A 72 -12.27 -3.83 8.79
CA ILE A 72 -13.25 -4.15 9.84
C ILE A 72 -12.77 -3.63 11.19
N LEU A 73 -11.53 -3.95 11.58
CA LEU A 73 -10.96 -3.49 12.85
C LEU A 73 -10.90 -1.97 12.92
N SER A 74 -10.43 -1.31 11.86
CA SER A 74 -10.37 0.15 11.76
C SER A 74 -11.76 0.79 11.90
N THR A 75 -12.79 0.19 11.30
CA THR A 75 -14.18 0.67 11.38
C THR A 75 -14.73 0.56 12.81
N VAL A 76 -14.48 -0.57 13.50
CA VAL A 76 -14.89 -0.75 14.90
C VAL A 76 -14.21 0.27 15.81
N LEU A 77 -12.92 0.51 15.62
CA LEU A 77 -12.16 1.51 16.40
C LEU A 77 -12.60 2.93 16.11
N LEU A 78 -12.98 3.24 14.86
CA LEU A 78 -13.58 4.52 14.48
C LEU A 78 -14.92 4.71 15.18
N ALA A 79 -15.81 3.72 15.12
CA ALA A 79 -17.11 3.77 15.79
C ALA A 79 -16.95 3.99 17.30
N GLY A 80 -16.03 3.26 17.94
CA GLY A 80 -15.73 3.44 19.37
C GLY A 80 -15.12 4.81 19.69
N SER A 81 -14.24 5.32 18.83
CA SER A 81 -13.65 6.65 18.99
C SER A 81 -14.71 7.74 18.88
N ASN A 82 -15.60 7.65 17.88
CA ASN A 82 -16.71 8.57 17.69
C ASN A 82 -17.68 8.53 18.88
N TYR A 83 -18.03 7.33 19.35
CA TYR A 83 -18.88 7.15 20.52
C TYR A 83 -18.30 7.81 21.77
N CYS A 84 -17.01 7.58 22.05
CA CYS A 84 -16.32 8.16 23.19
C CYS A 84 -16.15 9.68 23.07
N MET A 85 -15.93 10.20 21.86
CA MET A 85 -15.93 11.63 21.57
C MET A 85 -17.30 12.25 21.86
N GLN A 86 -18.40 11.60 21.48
CA GLN A 86 -19.75 12.04 21.83
C GLN A 86 -19.97 12.06 23.34
N CYS A 87 -19.52 11.03 24.06
CA CYS A 87 -19.54 11.02 25.52
C CYS A 87 -18.73 12.16 26.14
N ALA A 88 -17.62 12.56 25.51
CA ALA A 88 -16.78 13.64 26.00
C ALA A 88 -17.41 15.03 25.83
N ILE A 89 -18.10 15.26 24.70
CA ILE A 89 -18.67 16.57 24.36
C ILE A 89 -20.12 16.76 24.83
N ALA A 90 -20.84 15.67 25.08
CA ALA A 90 -22.21 15.71 25.56
C ALA A 90 -22.29 16.37 26.96
N PRO A 91 -23.23 17.30 27.15
CA PRO A 91 -23.40 17.96 28.43
C PRO A 91 -24.09 17.03 29.44
N THR A 92 -23.77 17.21 30.71
CA THR A 92 -24.47 16.56 31.83
C THR A 92 -25.65 17.41 32.30
N ARG A 93 -26.57 16.82 33.08
CA ARG A 93 -27.73 17.56 33.62
C ARG A 93 -27.30 18.80 34.41
N SER A 94 -26.30 18.66 35.28
CA SER A 94 -25.77 19.76 36.08
C SER A 94 -25.06 20.84 35.24
N GLU A 95 -24.42 20.47 34.13
CA GLU A 95 -23.82 21.42 33.19
C GLU A 95 -24.88 22.22 32.43
N ILE A 96 -26.00 21.58 32.06
CA ILE A 96 -27.16 22.24 31.45
C ILE A 96 -27.80 23.21 32.43
N ASP A 97 -28.09 22.80 33.66
CA ASP A 97 -28.70 23.66 34.68
C ASP A 97 -27.84 24.89 34.96
N ARG A 98 -26.53 24.72 35.06
CA ARG A 98 -25.58 25.83 35.23
C ARG A 98 -25.56 26.77 34.03
N ALA A 99 -25.74 26.25 32.82
CA ALA A 99 -25.80 27.06 31.61
C ALA A 99 -27.12 27.84 31.56
N HIS A 100 -28.25 27.19 31.87
CA HIS A 100 -29.57 27.80 31.87
C HIS A 100 -29.71 28.86 32.97
N ALA A 101 -29.13 28.64 34.15
CA ALA A 101 -29.03 29.67 35.20
C ALA A 101 -28.30 30.94 34.74
N ARG A 102 -27.47 30.85 33.69
CA ARG A 102 -26.75 31.96 33.07
C ARG A 102 -27.35 32.37 31.71
N ARG A 103 -28.58 31.93 31.41
CA ARG A 103 -29.28 32.18 30.13
C ARG A 103 -28.47 31.76 28.91
N LYS A 104 -27.72 30.65 29.03
CA LYS A 104 -26.93 30.05 27.96
C LYS A 104 -27.43 28.64 27.67
N TRP A 105 -27.59 28.31 26.40
CA TRP A 105 -28.05 26.98 25.98
C TRP A 105 -26.86 26.13 25.48
N LEU A 106 -27.02 24.81 25.56
CA LEU A 106 -26.09 23.79 25.07
C LEU A 106 -26.81 22.91 24.05
N ASP A 107 -26.06 22.42 23.06
CA ASP A 107 -26.61 21.49 22.08
C ASP A 107 -26.64 20.07 22.67
N ILE A 108 -27.69 19.31 22.41
CA ILE A 108 -27.86 17.94 22.90
C ILE A 108 -28.07 17.02 21.69
N GLY A 109 -27.51 15.81 21.71
CA GLY A 109 -27.70 14.84 20.64
C GLY A 109 -26.89 15.08 19.36
N VAL A 110 -26.00 16.09 19.35
CA VAL A 110 -25.19 16.45 18.18
C VAL A 110 -23.74 16.77 18.56
N PRO A 111 -22.75 16.46 17.69
CA PRO A 111 -21.38 16.89 17.88
C PRO A 111 -21.27 18.42 17.72
N SER A 112 -21.27 19.15 18.84
CA SER A 112 -21.29 20.62 18.84
C SER A 112 -19.93 21.23 19.20
N ILE A 113 -19.29 21.86 18.22
CA ILE A 113 -18.08 22.68 18.40
C ILE A 113 -18.34 23.83 19.39
N ARG A 114 -19.58 24.31 19.49
CA ARG A 114 -19.95 25.34 20.45
C ARG A 114 -19.94 24.83 21.89
N ASN A 115 -20.41 23.59 22.11
CA ASN A 115 -20.25 22.93 23.40
C ASN A 115 -18.78 22.71 23.72
N PHE A 116 -17.95 22.42 22.71
CA PHE A 116 -16.49 22.27 22.88
C PHE A 116 -15.88 23.49 23.58
N GLY A 117 -16.25 24.71 23.24
CA GLY A 117 -15.73 25.92 23.91
C GLY A 117 -16.07 25.99 25.41
N LYS A 118 -17.19 25.40 25.83
CA LYS A 118 -17.78 25.54 27.17
C LYS A 118 -17.46 24.38 28.14
N ILE A 119 -16.96 23.26 27.63
CA ILE A 119 -16.57 22.09 28.45
C ILE A 119 -15.21 22.27 29.14
N LYS A 120 -14.98 21.51 30.22
CA LYS A 120 -13.71 21.47 30.97
C LYS A 120 -12.53 21.05 30.08
N LEU A 121 -11.32 21.54 30.39
CA LEU A 121 -10.10 21.26 29.63
C LEU A 121 -9.79 19.76 29.50
N GLU A 122 -10.06 18.97 30.53
CA GLU A 122 -9.91 17.51 30.51
C GLU A 122 -10.76 16.85 29.41
N LYS A 123 -12.02 17.27 29.28
CA LYS A 123 -12.94 16.77 28.24
C LYS A 123 -12.48 17.21 26.85
N LYS A 124 -11.94 18.43 26.72
CA LYS A 124 -11.35 18.95 25.46
C LYS A 124 -10.13 18.12 25.04
N ALA A 125 -9.20 17.90 25.97
CA ALA A 125 -7.99 17.11 25.72
C ALA A 125 -8.35 15.67 25.32
N LEU A 126 -9.26 15.04 26.04
CA LEU A 126 -9.75 13.69 25.71
C LEU A 126 -10.35 13.60 24.31
N TRP A 127 -11.20 14.56 23.95
CA TRP A 127 -11.81 14.62 22.61
C TRP A 127 -10.74 14.83 21.52
N LEU A 128 -9.80 15.76 21.73
CA LEU A 128 -8.70 16.03 20.80
C LEU A 128 -7.79 14.82 20.62
N LEU A 129 -7.40 14.14 21.71
CA LEU A 129 -6.56 12.95 21.64
C LEU A 129 -7.25 11.79 20.90
N LEU A 130 -8.55 11.59 21.13
CA LEU A 130 -9.35 10.58 20.41
C LEU A 130 -9.45 10.90 18.91
N SER A 131 -9.64 12.18 18.57
CA SER A 131 -9.73 12.67 17.19
C SER A 131 -8.38 12.57 16.46
N LEU A 132 -7.32 13.12 17.05
CA LEU A 132 -5.99 13.18 16.43
C LEU A 132 -5.35 11.80 16.29
N SER A 133 -5.59 10.88 17.23
CA SER A 133 -5.07 9.51 17.14
C SER A 133 -5.78 8.64 16.09
N PHE A 134 -6.98 9.04 15.61
CA PHE A 134 -7.73 8.26 14.64
C PHE A 134 -7.21 8.44 13.20
N PHE A 135 -6.94 9.67 12.79
CA PHE A 135 -6.60 9.98 11.40
C PHE A 135 -5.34 9.25 10.91
N PRO A 136 -4.20 9.28 11.65
CA PRO A 136 -3.01 8.53 11.26
C PRO A 136 -3.24 7.02 11.30
N LEU A 137 -4.03 6.53 12.26
CA LEU A 137 -4.32 5.11 12.38
C LEU A 137 -5.04 4.58 11.14
N HIS A 138 -6.11 5.23 10.69
CA HIS A 138 -6.84 4.77 9.50
C HIS A 138 -5.98 4.80 8.22
N LEU A 139 -5.14 5.83 8.06
CA LEU A 139 -4.26 5.97 6.90
C LEU A 139 -3.17 4.89 6.90
N LEU A 140 -2.46 4.76 8.02
CA LEU A 140 -1.27 3.91 8.13
C LEU A 140 -1.61 2.42 8.21
N TYR A 141 -2.77 2.06 8.78
CA TYR A 141 -3.12 0.64 8.96
C TYR A 141 -3.24 -0.09 7.62
N ASN A 142 -3.74 0.59 6.58
CA ASN A 142 -3.82 0.03 5.22
C ASN A 142 -2.45 -0.13 4.54
N SER A 143 -1.40 0.47 5.09
CA SER A 143 -0.04 0.38 4.55
C SER A 143 0.86 -0.52 5.40
N VAL A 144 0.33 -1.14 6.46
CA VAL A 144 1.12 -2.00 7.35
C VAL A 144 1.62 -3.26 6.65
N MET A 145 0.83 -3.77 5.71
CA MET A 145 1.14 -4.90 4.85
C MET A 145 0.82 -4.54 3.41
N PHE A 146 1.64 -5.01 2.48
CA PHE A 146 1.49 -4.73 1.05
C PHE A 146 2.12 -5.85 0.23
N ALA A 147 1.55 -6.12 -0.95
CA ALA A 147 2.12 -7.10 -1.88
C ALA A 147 3.16 -6.44 -2.79
N SER A 148 4.20 -7.19 -3.13
CA SER A 148 5.21 -6.84 -4.13
C SER A 148 5.39 -7.99 -5.11
N THR A 149 5.73 -7.68 -6.36
CA THR A 149 5.96 -8.64 -7.43
C THR A 149 7.44 -8.63 -7.79
N SER A 150 8.03 -9.82 -8.00
CA SER A 150 9.40 -9.96 -8.46
C SER A 150 9.57 -9.39 -9.86
N VAL A 151 10.68 -8.70 -10.09
CA VAL A 151 11.08 -8.23 -11.42
C VAL A 151 12.25 -9.07 -11.90
N ASN A 152 12.06 -9.73 -13.04
CA ASN A 152 13.09 -10.47 -13.73
C ASN A 152 13.96 -9.50 -14.54
N ILE A 153 15.26 -9.54 -14.28
CA ILE A 153 16.25 -8.96 -15.17
C ILE A 153 16.49 -9.97 -16.28
N TYR A 154 16.30 -9.55 -17.53
CA TYR A 154 16.45 -10.40 -18.70
C TYR A 154 17.42 -9.79 -19.71
N LYS A 155 17.97 -10.65 -20.58
CA LYS A 155 18.84 -10.29 -21.69
C LYS A 155 18.18 -10.59 -23.02
N VAL A 156 18.49 -9.78 -24.03
CA VAL A 156 18.02 -9.95 -25.40
C VAL A 156 19.21 -10.35 -26.29
N PHE A 157 19.06 -11.45 -27.00
CA PHE A 157 20.08 -11.98 -27.90
C PHE A 157 19.56 -11.90 -29.33
N ILE A 158 20.42 -11.49 -30.26
CA ILE A 158 20.10 -11.42 -31.68
C ILE A 158 21.07 -12.32 -32.43
N VAL A 159 20.51 -13.24 -33.22
CA VAL A 159 21.27 -14.23 -33.98
C VAL A 159 20.80 -14.30 -35.42
N LYS A 160 21.68 -14.71 -36.32
CA LYS A 160 21.28 -15.00 -37.70
C LYS A 160 20.39 -16.24 -37.72
N GLU A 161 19.43 -16.32 -38.64
CA GLU A 161 18.56 -17.48 -38.77
C GLU A 161 19.34 -18.80 -38.98
N GLN A 162 20.48 -18.73 -39.67
CA GLN A 162 21.41 -19.86 -39.86
C GLN A 162 21.92 -20.44 -38.53
N PHE A 163 22.09 -19.59 -37.51
CA PHE A 163 22.55 -20.02 -36.18
C PHE A 163 21.56 -20.95 -35.48
N ILE A 164 20.26 -20.81 -35.78
CA ILE A 164 19.20 -21.65 -35.23
C ILE A 164 19.13 -22.99 -35.98
N LEU A 165 19.41 -22.97 -37.28
CA LEU A 165 19.28 -24.11 -38.18
C LEU A 165 20.49 -25.06 -38.13
N GLU A 166 21.69 -24.54 -37.88
CA GLU A 166 22.90 -25.35 -37.86
C GLU A 166 23.20 -25.87 -36.44
N GLU A 167 23.30 -27.20 -36.28
CA GLU A 167 23.77 -27.87 -35.05
C GLU A 167 25.29 -27.67 -34.89
N ASN A 168 25.75 -26.42 -34.89
CA ASN A 168 27.15 -26.09 -35.07
C ASN A 168 27.88 -26.14 -33.71
N ARG A 169 28.22 -27.36 -33.26
CA ARG A 169 28.92 -27.64 -31.99
C ARG A 169 30.24 -26.88 -31.83
N ALA A 170 30.88 -26.51 -32.94
CA ALA A 170 32.11 -25.72 -32.95
C ALA A 170 31.91 -24.27 -32.46
N LEU A 171 30.70 -23.70 -32.58
CA LEU A 171 30.37 -22.34 -32.10
C LEU A 171 30.16 -22.25 -30.59
N ILE A 172 30.10 -23.38 -29.86
CA ILE A 172 29.81 -23.41 -28.42
C ILE A 172 31.11 -23.52 -27.60
N GLN A 173 32.11 -24.21 -28.13
CA GLN A 173 33.34 -24.56 -27.40
C GLN A 173 34.26 -23.36 -27.06
N ASN A 174 34.06 -22.19 -27.67
CA ASN A 174 34.97 -21.05 -27.58
C ASN A 174 34.28 -19.72 -27.23
N ARG A 175 33.06 -19.73 -26.67
CA ARG A 175 32.25 -18.52 -26.46
C ARG A 175 32.02 -18.15 -25.01
N SER A 176 31.68 -16.87 -24.79
CA SER A 176 31.30 -16.33 -23.50
C SER A 176 30.12 -17.12 -22.91
N GLU A 177 30.18 -17.43 -21.62
CA GLU A 177 29.16 -18.22 -20.91
C GLU A 177 27.69 -17.87 -21.25
N PRO A 178 27.28 -16.59 -21.41
CA PRO A 178 25.86 -16.25 -21.55
C PRO A 178 25.19 -16.72 -22.85
N LEU A 179 25.87 -16.66 -24.00
CA LEU A 179 25.28 -17.06 -25.29
C LEU A 179 25.21 -18.59 -25.40
N ALA A 180 26.18 -19.30 -24.84
CA ALA A 180 26.16 -20.75 -24.75
C ALA A 180 24.99 -21.25 -23.89
N GLN A 181 24.77 -20.64 -22.71
CA GLN A 181 23.62 -20.94 -21.85
C GLN A 181 22.28 -20.65 -22.54
N MET A 182 22.19 -19.55 -23.28
CA MET A 182 21.01 -19.20 -24.08
C MET A 182 20.72 -20.24 -25.17
N TYR A 183 21.73 -20.64 -25.95
CA TYR A 183 21.57 -21.63 -27.02
C TYR A 183 21.19 -23.01 -26.48
N GLU A 184 21.77 -23.43 -25.36
CA GLU A 184 21.35 -24.66 -24.68
C GLU A 184 19.90 -24.55 -24.17
N GLY A 185 19.50 -23.40 -23.64
CA GLY A 185 18.10 -23.11 -23.28
C GLY A 185 17.14 -23.22 -24.49
N PHE A 186 17.57 -22.75 -25.65
CA PHE A 186 16.81 -22.87 -26.89
C PHE A 186 16.68 -24.35 -27.31
N LYS A 187 17.79 -25.10 -27.38
CA LYS A 187 17.77 -26.53 -27.76
C LYS A 187 16.98 -27.41 -26.79
N THR A 188 17.01 -27.10 -25.50
CA THR A 188 16.29 -27.85 -24.47
C THR A 188 14.79 -27.49 -24.41
N GLY A 189 14.33 -26.52 -25.20
CA GLY A 189 12.93 -26.10 -25.27
C GLY A 189 12.50 -25.17 -24.13
N ILE A 190 13.46 -24.62 -23.38
CA ILE A 190 13.19 -23.60 -22.35
C ILE A 190 12.71 -22.30 -23.00
N LEU A 191 13.34 -21.90 -24.12
CA LEU A 191 12.83 -20.81 -24.94
C LEU A 191 11.79 -21.34 -25.92
N LYS A 192 10.58 -20.79 -25.84
CA LYS A 192 9.46 -21.18 -26.69
C LYS A 192 9.21 -20.12 -27.77
N PRO A 193 8.78 -20.53 -28.97
CA PRO A 193 8.40 -19.58 -30.00
C PRO A 193 7.25 -18.70 -29.51
N ILE A 194 7.33 -17.40 -29.78
CA ILE A 194 6.32 -16.40 -29.44
C ILE A 194 6.04 -15.53 -30.66
N VAL A 195 4.79 -15.09 -30.83
CA VAL A 195 4.42 -14.20 -31.95
C VAL A 195 4.93 -12.79 -31.65
N ALA A 196 5.37 -12.04 -32.66
CA ALA A 196 5.91 -10.68 -32.50
C ALA A 196 4.99 -9.75 -31.68
N SER A 197 3.67 -9.77 -31.95
CA SER A 197 2.69 -8.97 -31.20
C SER A 197 2.57 -9.37 -29.73
N GLU A 198 2.66 -10.67 -29.42
CA GLU A 198 2.66 -11.18 -28.06
C GLU A 198 3.97 -10.87 -27.34
N CYS A 199 5.11 -10.94 -28.04
CA CYS A 199 6.42 -10.54 -27.54
C CYS A 199 6.43 -9.05 -27.17
N LEU A 200 5.94 -8.19 -28.06
CA LEU A 200 5.81 -6.74 -27.82
C LEU A 200 4.87 -6.43 -26.65
N LYS A 201 3.78 -7.20 -26.51
CA LYS A 201 2.86 -7.08 -25.38
C LYS A 201 3.54 -7.49 -24.06
N ALA A 202 4.28 -8.60 -24.07
CA ALA A 202 4.91 -9.17 -22.89
C ALA A 202 6.09 -8.32 -22.40
N TYR A 203 6.97 -7.87 -23.30
CA TYR A 203 8.22 -7.18 -22.95
C TYR A 203 8.12 -5.65 -23.03
N GLY A 204 7.08 -5.10 -23.68
CA GLY A 204 6.81 -3.65 -23.72
C GLY A 204 6.23 -3.10 -22.42
N THR A 205 6.77 -3.53 -21.27
CA THR A 205 6.36 -3.07 -19.95
C THR A 205 7.60 -2.62 -19.17
N PRO A 206 7.48 -1.64 -18.25
CA PRO A 206 8.61 -1.19 -17.44
C PRO A 206 9.24 -2.30 -16.59
N PHE A 207 8.40 -3.23 -16.11
CA PHE A 207 8.81 -4.34 -15.26
C PHE A 207 8.32 -5.65 -15.86
N GLN A 208 9.19 -6.65 -15.95
CA GLN A 208 8.88 -7.99 -16.43
C GLN A 208 8.91 -8.98 -15.27
N SER A 209 7.81 -9.67 -14.98
CA SER A 209 7.70 -10.66 -13.90
C SER A 209 7.50 -12.10 -14.39
N SER A 210 6.95 -12.27 -15.60
CA SER A 210 6.45 -13.55 -16.13
C SER A 210 7.31 -14.16 -17.24
N ARG A 211 8.29 -13.40 -17.73
CA ARG A 211 9.21 -13.82 -18.79
C ARG A 211 10.65 -13.56 -18.39
N GLY A 212 11.55 -14.31 -18.99
CA GLY A 212 13.00 -14.22 -18.81
C GLY A 212 13.68 -13.76 -20.09
N ASN A 213 14.83 -14.37 -20.38
CA ASN A 213 15.64 -14.00 -21.54
C ASN A 213 14.90 -14.21 -22.88
N LEU A 214 15.33 -13.44 -23.89
CA LEU A 214 14.73 -13.41 -25.22
C LEU A 214 15.78 -13.66 -26.30
N LEU A 215 15.42 -14.46 -27.31
CA LEU A 215 16.25 -14.73 -28.49
C LEU A 215 15.49 -14.31 -29.74
N LEU A 216 16.13 -13.46 -30.54
CA LEU A 216 15.61 -12.89 -31.78
C LEU A 216 16.43 -13.45 -32.96
N ALA A 217 15.74 -13.97 -33.97
CA ALA A 217 16.37 -14.41 -35.21
C ALA A 217 16.16 -13.38 -36.31
N THR A 218 17.21 -13.10 -37.09
CA THR A 218 17.15 -12.17 -38.22
C THR A 218 17.78 -12.79 -39.47
N ASN A 219 17.26 -12.39 -40.62
CA ASN A 219 17.81 -12.70 -41.94
C ASN A 219 18.61 -11.53 -42.54
N GLU A 220 18.79 -10.44 -41.78
CA GLU A 220 19.60 -9.30 -42.21
C GLU A 220 21.06 -9.74 -42.46
N PRO A 221 21.71 -9.23 -43.52
CA PRO A 221 23.08 -9.62 -43.89
C PRO A 221 24.09 -9.19 -42.82
N ASP A 222 23.85 -8.02 -42.23
CA ASP A 222 24.64 -7.43 -41.16
C ASP A 222 23.77 -7.30 -39.91
N ILE A 223 24.26 -7.81 -38.78
CA ILE A 223 23.67 -7.50 -37.47
C ILE A 223 24.38 -6.24 -36.99
N ILE A 224 23.62 -5.15 -36.82
CA ILE A 224 24.17 -3.85 -36.39
C ILE A 224 24.78 -4.02 -35.00
N ASP A 225 26.03 -3.57 -34.83
CA ASP A 225 26.71 -3.55 -33.55
C ASP A 225 26.09 -2.42 -32.70
N ILE A 226 25.17 -2.76 -31.79
CA ILE A 226 24.41 -1.78 -30.99
C ILE A 226 25.23 -1.30 -29.76
N TYR A 227 26.54 -1.56 -29.71
CA TYR A 227 27.40 -0.91 -28.72
C TYR A 227 27.69 0.54 -29.13
N PRO A 228 27.56 1.52 -28.21
CA PRO A 228 27.88 2.88 -28.54
C PRO A 228 29.38 3.00 -28.80
N LYS A 229 29.75 3.58 -29.95
CA LYS A 229 31.08 4.15 -30.21
C LYS A 229 31.36 5.38 -29.34
N THR A 230 30.98 5.38 -28.06
CA THR A 230 31.24 6.49 -27.16
C THR A 230 32.59 6.32 -26.51
N ARG A 231 33.49 7.24 -26.86
CA ARG A 231 34.79 7.48 -26.25
C ARG A 231 34.67 7.57 -24.72
N LEU A 232 35.07 6.53 -24.00
CA LEU A 232 35.62 6.65 -22.65
C LEU A 232 37.08 6.16 -22.70
N PRO A 233 38.00 6.82 -21.99
CA PRO A 233 39.42 6.55 -22.09
C PRO A 233 39.70 5.13 -21.61
N SER A 234 40.50 4.42 -22.41
CA SER A 234 41.24 3.19 -22.11
C SER A 234 41.32 2.88 -20.61
N ASP A 235 40.49 1.96 -20.14
CA ASP A 235 40.93 0.75 -19.43
C ASP A 235 39.71 -0.10 -19.06
N SER A 236 39.83 -1.41 -19.30
CA SER A 236 39.05 -2.49 -18.69
C SER A 236 37.70 -2.96 -19.27
N PHE A 237 37.49 -2.95 -20.60
CA PHE A 237 36.52 -3.89 -21.21
C PHE A 237 37.07 -4.51 -22.50
N SER A 238 37.22 -5.83 -22.49
CA SER A 238 37.64 -6.64 -23.64
C SER A 238 36.56 -6.65 -24.71
N TYR A 239 36.86 -5.98 -25.81
CA TYR A 239 36.10 -6.01 -27.05
C TYR A 239 36.13 -7.40 -27.66
N TYR A 240 34.99 -7.86 -28.14
CA TYR A 240 34.98 -8.99 -29.03
C TYR A 240 34.04 -8.77 -30.21
N HIS A 241 34.64 -8.60 -31.40
CA HIS A 241 33.97 -8.77 -32.68
C HIS A 241 33.60 -10.25 -32.86
N TYR A 242 32.33 -10.58 -33.10
CA TYR A 242 31.93 -11.96 -33.36
C TYR A 242 30.94 -12.03 -34.54
N GLU A 243 31.36 -12.67 -35.63
CA GLU A 243 30.66 -12.68 -36.92
C GLU A 243 29.27 -13.35 -36.96
N GLN A 244 28.80 -14.00 -35.88
CA GLN A 244 27.59 -14.86 -35.95
C GLN A 244 26.68 -14.88 -34.71
N GLY A 245 26.62 -13.81 -33.93
CA GLY A 245 25.61 -13.66 -32.86
C GLY A 245 25.97 -12.57 -31.86
N TYR A 246 25.04 -11.66 -31.60
CA TYR A 246 25.24 -10.49 -30.77
C TYR A 246 24.40 -10.60 -29.49
N THR A 247 25.01 -10.27 -28.35
CA THR A 247 24.28 -10.01 -27.11
C THR A 247 23.99 -8.51 -27.07
N ALA A 248 22.72 -8.13 -27.08
CA ALA A 248 22.39 -6.75 -26.79
C ALA A 248 22.30 -6.62 -25.27
N SER A 249 23.38 -6.16 -24.64
CA SER A 249 23.32 -5.77 -23.23
C SER A 249 22.71 -4.38 -23.12
N LEU A 250 22.00 -4.11 -22.03
CA LEU A 250 21.48 -2.79 -21.70
C LEU A 250 22.61 -1.74 -21.79
N ARG A 251 22.36 -0.63 -22.48
CA ARG A 251 23.32 0.49 -22.59
C ARG A 251 23.50 1.11 -21.21
N MET A 252 24.68 1.66 -20.95
CA MET A 252 24.85 2.66 -19.90
C MET A 252 24.60 4.03 -20.54
N ARG A 253 23.65 4.79 -20.01
CA ARG A 253 23.45 6.19 -20.41
C ARG A 253 24.64 7.05 -19.98
N GLU A 254 24.75 8.22 -20.62
CA GLU A 254 25.79 9.22 -20.29
C GLU A 254 25.70 9.72 -18.84
N ASP A 255 24.55 9.57 -18.18
CA ASP A 255 24.32 9.91 -16.77
C ASP A 255 24.73 8.80 -15.77
N GLY A 256 25.25 7.68 -16.27
CA GLY A 256 25.66 6.53 -15.45
C GLY A 256 24.52 5.59 -15.04
N GLN A 257 23.30 5.78 -15.54
CA GLN A 257 22.19 4.84 -15.34
C GLN A 257 22.15 3.75 -16.42
N LEU A 258 21.70 2.55 -16.06
CA LEU A 258 21.42 1.49 -17.03
C LEU A 258 20.13 1.81 -17.79
N ASP A 259 20.12 1.57 -19.11
CA ASP A 259 18.89 1.57 -19.91
C ASP A 259 17.86 0.63 -19.31
N GLN A 260 16.59 1.01 -19.37
CA GLN A 260 15.51 0.16 -18.90
C GLN A 260 15.45 -1.12 -19.74
N PRO A 261 15.10 -2.28 -19.13
CA PRO A 261 15.09 -3.57 -19.82
C PRO A 261 14.30 -3.63 -21.13
N PHE A 262 13.33 -2.74 -21.36
CA PHE A 262 12.45 -2.70 -22.52
C PHE A 262 12.91 -1.76 -23.65
N GLU A 263 13.98 -0.98 -23.46
CA GLU A 263 14.40 0.06 -24.42
C GLU A 263 14.81 -0.50 -25.79
N TRP A 264 15.24 -1.77 -25.83
CA TRP A 264 15.54 -2.50 -27.06
C TRP A 264 14.40 -2.53 -28.09
N ILE A 265 13.16 -2.34 -27.63
CA ILE A 265 11.96 -2.33 -28.48
C ILE A 265 11.95 -1.11 -29.41
N CYS A 266 12.48 0.03 -28.96
CA CYS A 266 12.27 1.33 -29.57
C CYS A 266 13.53 2.01 -30.11
N LEU A 267 14.69 1.33 -30.21
CA LEU A 267 16.00 1.95 -30.57
C LEU A 267 16.02 2.53 -32.00
N ASN A 268 15.28 3.63 -32.16
CA ASN A 268 15.21 4.56 -33.27
C ASN A 268 14.39 5.79 -32.84
N ASP A 269 14.92 6.63 -31.94
CA ASP A 269 14.65 8.07 -31.84
C ASP A 269 15.41 8.62 -30.61
N ASP A 270 16.56 9.27 -30.83
CA ASP A 270 17.28 9.98 -29.75
C ASP A 270 16.45 11.15 -29.15
N GLU A 271 15.32 11.50 -29.76
CA GLU A 271 14.44 12.59 -29.34
C GLU A 271 13.21 12.15 -28.51
N ARG A 272 12.87 10.84 -28.45
CA ARG A 272 11.63 10.36 -27.79
C ARG A 272 11.87 9.25 -26.77
N ILE A 273 11.14 9.33 -25.66
CA ILE A 273 11.16 8.31 -24.61
C ILE A 273 10.46 7.04 -25.13
N CYS A 274 11.12 5.88 -25.10
CA CYS A 274 10.57 4.60 -25.60
C CYS A 274 9.19 4.25 -25.02
N GLU A 275 8.92 4.63 -23.76
CA GLU A 275 7.60 4.45 -23.12
C GLU A 275 6.46 5.13 -23.90
N GLU A 276 6.72 6.27 -24.54
CA GLU A 276 5.75 6.97 -25.39
C GLU A 276 5.58 6.33 -26.78
N LEU A 277 6.59 5.58 -27.24
CA LEU A 277 6.60 4.93 -28.55
C LEU A 277 5.91 3.56 -28.53
N ILE A 278 6.00 2.81 -27.42
CA ILE A 278 5.41 1.47 -27.28
C ILE A 278 3.93 1.42 -27.70
N PRO A 279 3.04 2.36 -27.29
CA PRO A 279 1.64 2.34 -27.73
C PRO A 279 1.49 2.41 -29.25
N LYS A 280 2.31 3.22 -29.93
CA LYS A 280 2.27 3.36 -31.40
C LYS A 280 2.77 2.10 -32.11
N ILE A 281 3.86 1.51 -31.61
CA ILE A 281 4.40 0.25 -32.16
C ILE A 281 3.36 -0.88 -32.02
N ARG A 282 2.57 -0.87 -30.94
CA ARG A 282 1.48 -1.85 -30.71
C ARG A 282 0.32 -1.74 -31.69
N GLU A 283 0.10 -0.59 -32.32
CA GLU A 283 -0.96 -0.42 -33.32
C GLU A 283 -0.61 -1.10 -34.66
N ALA A 284 0.68 -1.18 -34.97
CA ALA A 284 1.20 -1.79 -36.19
C ALA A 284 2.37 -2.76 -35.91
N PRO A 285 2.13 -3.88 -35.21
CA PRO A 285 3.19 -4.82 -34.81
C PRO A 285 3.91 -5.46 -36.00
N GLN A 286 3.29 -5.50 -37.19
CA GLN A 286 3.91 -5.96 -38.43
C GLN A 286 5.03 -5.04 -38.95
N ASP A 287 4.99 -3.76 -38.60
CA ASP A 287 5.99 -2.76 -39.01
C ASP A 287 7.09 -2.60 -37.94
N TRP A 288 7.00 -3.36 -36.85
CA TRP A 288 7.94 -3.31 -35.74
C TRP A 288 9.31 -3.85 -36.16
N ARG A 289 10.31 -2.98 -36.08
CA ARG A 289 11.73 -3.30 -36.33
C ARG A 289 12.55 -3.00 -35.09
N PRO A 290 12.64 -3.93 -34.11
CA PRO A 290 13.52 -3.73 -32.97
C PRO A 290 14.98 -3.63 -33.47
N TYR A 291 15.75 -2.70 -32.91
CA TYR A 291 17.11 -2.39 -33.36
C TYR A 291 17.24 -2.03 -34.86
N GLU A 292 16.19 -1.50 -35.48
CA GLU A 292 16.12 -1.23 -36.93
C GLU A 292 16.25 -2.47 -37.84
N MET A 293 16.12 -3.67 -37.27
CA MET A 293 16.31 -4.93 -37.99
C MET A 293 14.99 -5.63 -38.28
N THR A 294 14.95 -6.38 -39.39
CA THR A 294 13.88 -7.33 -39.65
C THR A 294 14.09 -8.59 -38.80
N VAL A 295 13.28 -8.78 -37.76
CA VAL A 295 13.29 -10.01 -36.96
C VAL A 295 12.28 -11.00 -37.53
N THR A 296 12.75 -12.19 -37.90
CA THR A 296 11.93 -13.23 -38.51
C THR A 296 11.31 -14.17 -37.48
N GLN A 297 12.01 -14.42 -36.37
CA GLN A 297 11.55 -15.34 -35.31
C GLN A 297 11.86 -14.81 -33.92
N PHE A 298 10.95 -15.06 -32.98
CA PHE A 298 11.07 -14.66 -31.58
C PHE A 298 10.92 -15.88 -30.70
N TYR A 299 11.84 -16.03 -29.74
CA TYR A 299 11.79 -17.07 -28.73
C TYR A 299 11.94 -16.45 -27.35
N SER A 300 11.02 -16.77 -26.44
CA SER A 300 10.96 -16.19 -25.10
C SER A 300 10.98 -17.28 -24.04
N GLN A 301 11.75 -17.04 -22.98
CA GLN A 301 11.73 -17.86 -21.79
C GLN A 301 10.51 -17.52 -20.91
N GLU A 302 9.72 -18.53 -20.56
CA GLU A 302 8.66 -18.39 -19.55
C GLU A 302 9.24 -18.49 -18.15
N MET A 303 8.79 -17.64 -17.24
CA MET A 303 9.20 -17.62 -15.84
C MET A 303 7.96 -17.66 -14.96
N GLU A 304 8.06 -18.35 -13.83
CA GLU A 304 7.03 -18.27 -12.79
C GLU A 304 7.11 -16.92 -12.07
N GLU A 305 5.97 -16.26 -11.91
CA GLU A 305 5.91 -15.00 -11.16
C GLU A 305 6.00 -15.30 -9.67
N HIS A 306 7.00 -14.70 -9.01
CA HIS A 306 7.12 -14.75 -7.56
C HIS A 306 6.60 -13.44 -6.97
N CYS A 307 5.70 -13.55 -5.99
CA CYS A 307 5.21 -12.40 -5.26
C CYS A 307 5.50 -12.57 -3.77
N ARG A 308 5.66 -11.43 -3.10
CA ARG A 308 5.93 -11.35 -1.66
C ARG A 308 4.86 -10.51 -0.99
N LEU A 309 4.36 -10.98 0.15
CA LEU A 309 3.59 -10.16 1.08
C LEU A 309 4.57 -9.58 2.08
N LEU A 310 4.67 -8.26 2.10
CA LEU A 310 5.62 -7.51 2.90
C LEU A 310 4.90 -6.79 4.05
N PHE A 311 5.66 -6.41 5.07
CA PHE A 311 5.17 -5.54 6.15
C PHE A 311 6.21 -4.48 6.53
N SER A 312 5.74 -3.34 7.05
CA SER A 312 6.62 -2.28 7.58
C SER A 312 6.64 -2.28 9.12
N VAL A 313 7.81 -2.53 9.71
CA VAL A 313 8.03 -2.54 11.16
C VAL A 313 7.68 -1.18 11.79
N THR A 314 8.09 -0.09 11.16
CA THR A 314 7.82 1.28 11.64
C THR A 314 6.32 1.57 11.72
N ILE A 315 5.58 1.17 10.69
CA ILE A 315 4.12 1.31 10.68
C ILE A 315 3.48 0.40 11.74
N CYS A 316 3.96 -0.84 11.89
CA CYS A 316 3.49 -1.77 12.92
C CYS A 316 3.57 -1.17 14.33
N TRP A 317 4.72 -0.62 14.71
CA TRP A 317 4.89 0.04 16.01
C TRP A 317 3.98 1.26 16.17
N THR A 318 3.84 2.07 15.12
CA THR A 318 2.98 3.26 15.13
C THR A 318 1.52 2.88 15.37
N VAL A 319 0.98 1.94 14.59
CA VAL A 319 -0.41 1.46 14.73
C VAL A 319 -0.63 0.80 16.10
N THR A 320 0.34 0.03 16.59
CA THR A 320 0.29 -0.60 17.91
C THR A 320 0.20 0.44 19.03
N GLY A 321 1.04 1.47 19.01
CA GLY A 321 1.01 2.55 19.99
C GLY A 321 -0.31 3.34 19.97
N LEU A 322 -0.84 3.63 18.77
CA LEU A 322 -2.12 4.32 18.61
C LEU A 322 -3.31 3.48 19.14
N ASN A 323 -3.30 2.17 18.92
CA ASN A 323 -4.32 1.27 19.46
C ASN A 323 -4.28 1.19 21.00
N LEU A 324 -3.08 1.16 21.59
CA LEU A 324 -2.92 1.21 23.05
C LEU A 324 -3.48 2.51 23.62
N LEU A 325 -3.10 3.65 23.03
CA LEU A 325 -3.60 4.97 23.44
C LEU A 325 -5.13 5.02 23.35
N LYS A 326 -5.72 4.52 22.26
CA LYS A 326 -7.18 4.44 22.11
C LYS A 326 -7.82 3.60 23.20
N GLY A 327 -7.30 2.40 23.48
CA GLY A 327 -7.79 1.54 24.54
C GLY A 327 -7.81 2.25 25.90
N ILE A 328 -6.73 2.95 26.25
CA ILE A 328 -6.59 3.74 27.48
C ILE A 328 -7.61 4.89 27.53
N LEU A 329 -7.74 5.68 26.46
CA LEU A 329 -8.67 6.81 26.41
C LEU A 329 -10.13 6.36 26.50
N MET A 330 -10.50 5.26 25.83
CA MET A 330 -11.84 4.67 25.91
C MET A 330 -12.12 4.08 27.30
N LEU A 331 -11.12 3.45 27.92
CA LEU A 331 -11.21 2.97 29.29
C LEU A 331 -11.43 4.13 30.27
N PHE A 332 -10.67 5.20 30.09
CA PHE A 332 -10.84 6.43 30.87
C PHE A 332 -12.25 6.99 30.72
N VAL A 333 -12.84 7.02 29.52
CA VAL A 333 -14.25 7.41 29.31
C VAL A 333 -15.21 6.53 30.11
N ALA A 334 -14.99 5.21 30.11
CA ALA A 334 -15.86 4.27 30.80
C ALA A 334 -15.84 4.43 32.34
N PHE A 335 -14.67 4.75 32.90
CA PHE A 335 -14.45 4.79 34.36
C PHE A 335 -14.34 6.20 34.96
N ARG A 336 -14.31 7.26 34.16
CA ARG A 336 -14.27 8.63 34.70
C ARG A 336 -15.48 8.89 35.60
N GLY A 337 -15.23 9.50 36.76
CA GLY A 337 -16.29 9.95 37.66
C GLY A 337 -17.13 11.08 37.07
N GLY A 338 -18.26 11.37 37.72
CA GLY A 338 -19.16 12.47 37.36
C GLY A 338 -20.52 12.00 36.81
N ASP A 339 -21.37 13.00 36.59
CA ASP A 339 -22.76 12.82 36.15
C ASP A 339 -22.85 12.17 34.77
N SER A 340 -23.96 11.47 34.52
CA SER A 340 -24.24 10.86 33.22
C SER A 340 -24.37 11.93 32.13
N PRO A 341 -23.63 11.78 31.00
CA PRO A 341 -23.81 12.65 29.85
C PRO A 341 -25.19 12.41 29.23
N ILE A 342 -25.83 13.48 28.75
CA ILE A 342 -27.07 13.41 27.99
C ILE A 342 -26.71 13.26 26.52
N LEU A 343 -26.67 12.01 26.05
CA LEU A 343 -26.13 11.66 24.73
C LEU A 343 -27.15 11.89 23.61
N THR A 344 -28.43 11.65 23.88
CA THR A 344 -29.51 11.73 22.89
C THR A 344 -30.59 12.72 23.30
N ILE A 345 -31.45 13.09 22.34
CA ILE A 345 -32.66 13.87 22.63
C ILE A 345 -33.58 13.09 23.59
N GLY A 346 -33.64 11.76 23.45
CA GLY A 346 -34.39 10.89 24.36
C GLY A 346 -33.90 10.98 25.80
N ASP A 347 -32.58 10.95 26.01
CA ASP A 347 -31.98 11.13 27.35
C ASP A 347 -32.34 12.50 27.94
N ALA A 348 -32.36 13.54 27.10
CA ALA A 348 -32.76 14.88 27.53
C ALA A 348 -34.20 14.90 27.99
N VAL A 349 -35.14 14.42 27.16
CA VAL A 349 -36.57 14.38 27.48
C VAL A 349 -36.80 13.61 28.78
N ALA A 350 -36.22 12.42 28.92
CA ALA A 350 -36.33 11.62 30.13
C ALA A 350 -35.81 12.39 31.36
N SER A 351 -34.63 13.02 31.25
CA SER A 351 -34.03 13.78 32.35
C SER A 351 -34.84 15.01 32.77
N PHE A 352 -35.42 15.76 31.81
CA PHE A 352 -36.26 16.92 32.09
C PHE A 352 -37.66 16.54 32.62
N LEU A 353 -38.17 15.36 32.29
CA LEU A 353 -39.42 14.84 32.85
C LEU A 353 -39.25 14.40 34.31
N GLU A 354 -38.11 13.79 34.64
CA GLU A 354 -37.80 13.37 36.01
C GLU A 354 -37.50 14.57 36.92
N ILE A 355 -36.71 15.52 36.43
CA ILE A 355 -36.34 16.75 37.15
C ILE A 355 -36.61 17.94 36.22
N PRO A 356 -37.74 18.64 36.36
CA PRO A 356 -38.06 19.83 35.57
C PRO A 356 -37.03 20.93 35.74
N ASP A 357 -36.72 21.65 34.65
CA ASP A 357 -35.83 22.80 34.69
C ASP A 357 -36.58 24.09 35.03
N ASN A 358 -36.28 24.66 36.19
CA ASN A 358 -36.89 25.88 36.69
C ASN A 358 -36.51 27.12 35.87
N PHE A 359 -35.36 27.12 35.20
CA PHE A 359 -34.88 28.26 34.41
C PHE A 359 -35.50 28.33 33.02
N THR A 360 -36.19 27.26 32.58
CA THR A 360 -36.86 27.18 31.26
C THR A 360 -38.37 26.99 31.36
N LYS A 361 -38.97 27.29 32.53
CA LYS A 361 -40.42 27.19 32.73
C LYS A 361 -41.17 28.03 31.69
N ALA A 362 -42.17 27.42 31.05
CA ALA A 362 -42.97 28.01 29.97
C ALA A 362 -42.17 28.42 28.70
N MET A 363 -41.00 27.82 28.47
CA MET A 363 -40.20 28.05 27.25
C MET A 363 -40.21 26.89 26.25
N SER A 364 -41.01 25.84 26.51
CA SER A 364 -41.28 24.78 25.55
C SER A 364 -41.87 25.40 24.28
N LEU A 365 -41.15 25.32 23.14
CA LEU A 365 -41.48 25.93 21.83
C LEU A 365 -41.09 27.40 21.61
N LYS A 366 -40.44 28.09 22.56
CA LYS A 366 -39.91 29.44 22.30
C LYS A 366 -38.69 29.39 21.35
N PRO A 367 -38.55 30.35 20.41
CA PRO A 367 -37.35 30.46 19.58
C PRO A 367 -36.12 30.84 20.42
N LYS A 368 -34.91 30.67 19.86
CA LYS A 368 -33.64 30.92 20.59
C LYS A 368 -33.45 32.36 21.05
N LYS A 369 -33.97 33.34 20.31
CA LYS A 369 -33.81 34.78 20.61
C LYS A 369 -34.30 35.19 22.01
N PRO A 370 -35.56 34.89 22.41
CA PRO A 370 -36.07 35.25 23.74
C PRO A 370 -35.33 34.55 24.91
N PHE A 371 -34.55 33.50 24.65
CA PHE A 371 -33.77 32.83 25.69
C PHE A 371 -32.47 33.59 26.06
N THR A 372 -31.97 34.45 25.17
CA THR A 372 -30.67 35.12 25.33
C THR A 372 -30.77 36.62 25.62
N GLU A 373 -31.95 37.24 25.46
CA GLU A 373 -32.12 38.71 25.44
C GLU A 373 -33.00 39.29 26.57
N GLU A 374 -33.69 38.46 27.37
CA GLU A 374 -34.28 38.88 28.67
C GLU A 374 -33.26 38.77 29.79
#